data_AF-A0A3L7LQP7-F1
#
_entry.id   AF-A0A3L7LQP7-F1
#
_cell.length_a   1.000
_cell.length_b   1.000
_cell.length_c   1.000
_cell.angle_alpha   90.00
_cell.angle_beta   90.00
_cell.angle_gamma   90.00
#
_symmetry.space_group_name_H-M   'P 1'
#
loop_
_entity.id
_entity.type
_entity.pdbx_description
1 polymer ?
#
loop_
_entity_poly.entity_id
_entity_poly.type
_entity_poly.pdbx_seq_one_letter_code
_entity_poly.pdbx_strand_id
1 'polypeptide(L)'
;MKADITAQVSLSNLTLDAARKQMTTALTDHFNRLAPGEVAVRTRLGALISEVVGVVDYQLLAPKINVVPVVNKQTMQWIRAGRITVEKMP
;
A
#
# COMPACT_ATOMS: atom_id res chain seq x y z
N MET A 1 12.02 -0.94 -8.72
CA MET A 1 11.98 -1.77 -7.49
C MET A 1 10.54 -2.14 -7.15
N LYS A 2 10.35 -3.15 -6.31
CA LYS A 2 9.03 -3.55 -5.81
C LYS A 2 8.90 -3.17 -4.33
N ALA A 3 7.75 -2.64 -3.94
CA ALA A 3 7.40 -2.36 -2.56
C ALA A 3 6.28 -3.32 -2.13
N ASP A 4 6.60 -4.21 -1.19
CA ASP A 4 5.61 -5.11 -0.60
C ASP A 4 4.80 -4.37 0.48
N ILE A 5 3.51 -4.69 0.56
CA ILE A 5 2.57 -4.11 1.52
C ILE A 5 2.04 -5.24 2.38
N THR A 6 2.09 -5.05 3.69
CA THR A 6 1.43 -5.95 4.65
C THR A 6 0.65 -5.09 5.62
N ALA A 7 -0.66 -5.34 5.67
CA ALA A 7 -1.57 -4.63 6.54
C ALA A 7 -2.51 -5.60 7.26
N GLN A 8 -2.81 -5.27 8.51
CA GLN A 8 -3.90 -5.89 9.26
C GLN A 8 -5.07 -4.91 9.30
N VAL A 9 -6.30 -5.42 9.18
CA VAL A 9 -7.51 -4.60 9.19
C VAL A 9 -8.57 -5.13 10.15
N SER A 10 -9.25 -4.21 10.82
CA SER A 10 -10.52 -4.44 11.51
C SER A 10 -11.65 -4.01 10.57
N LEU A 11 -12.67 -4.86 10.43
CA LEU A 11 -13.70 -4.71 9.41
C LEU A 11 -15.10 -4.66 10.02
N SER A 12 -15.97 -3.82 9.44
CA SER A 12 -17.39 -3.76 9.74
C SER A 12 -18.18 -3.90 8.44
N ASN A 13 -19.10 -4.86 8.40
CA ASN A 13 -19.94 -5.17 7.24
C ASN A 13 -19.16 -5.42 5.92
N LEU A 14 -17.89 -5.80 6.02
CA LEU A 14 -17.02 -6.13 4.88
C LEU A 14 -16.29 -7.45 5.13
N THR A 15 -16.26 -8.33 4.13
CA THR A 15 -15.48 -9.57 4.23
C THR A 15 -14.00 -9.30 4.00
N LEU A 16 -13.13 -10.13 4.57
CA LEU A 16 -11.69 -10.00 4.37
C LEU A 16 -11.29 -10.13 2.89
N ASP A 17 -11.96 -11.01 2.13
CA ASP A 17 -11.69 -11.18 0.69
C ASP A 17 -12.07 -9.91 -0.11
N ALA A 18 -13.22 -9.30 0.21
CA ALA A 18 -13.64 -8.06 -0.42
C ALA A 18 -12.68 -6.90 -0.06
N ALA A 19 -12.29 -6.79 1.22
CA ALA A 19 -11.30 -5.82 1.67
C ALA A 19 -9.97 -6.01 0.92
N ARG A 20 -9.49 -7.24 0.81
CA ARG A 20 -8.24 -7.57 0.11
C ARG A 20 -8.29 -7.14 -1.36
N LYS A 21 -9.39 -7.41 -2.07
CA LYS A 21 -9.56 -6.99 -3.47
C LYS A 21 -9.54 -5.47 -3.61
N GLN A 22 -10.34 -4.76 -2.81
CA GLN A 22 -10.45 -3.30 -2.88
C GLN A 22 -9.12 -2.61 -2.54
N MET A 23 -8.46 -3.04 -1.46
CA MET A 23 -7.14 -2.52 -1.06
C MET A 23 -6.07 -2.82 -2.12
N THR A 24 -6.07 -4.02 -2.69
CA THR A 24 -5.12 -4.39 -3.75
C THR A 24 -5.27 -3.48 -4.96
N THR A 25 -6.50 -3.21 -5.41
CA THR A 25 -6.76 -2.27 -6.51
C THR A 25 -6.28 -0.86 -6.16
N ALA A 26 -6.72 -0.29 -5.02
CA ALA A 26 -6.39 1.08 -4.65
C ALA A 26 -4.88 1.33 -4.51
N LEU A 27 -4.17 0.39 -3.87
CA LEU A 27 -2.72 0.46 -3.70
C LEU A 27 -2.00 0.29 -5.04
N THR A 28 -2.42 -0.69 -5.86
CA THR A 28 -1.82 -0.92 -7.19
C THR A 28 -1.98 0.31 -8.08
N ASP A 29 -3.16 0.91 -8.09
CA ASP A 29 -3.44 2.13 -8.85
C ASP A 29 -2.59 3.31 -8.39
N HIS A 30 -2.37 3.45 -7.07
CA HIS A 30 -1.45 4.46 -6.56
C HIS A 30 -0.01 4.24 -7.05
N PHE A 31 0.54 3.02 -6.94
CA PHE A 31 1.87 2.69 -7.45
C PHE A 31 1.98 2.81 -8.98
N ASN A 32 0.88 2.60 -9.71
CA ASN A 32 0.86 2.78 -11.16
C ASN A 32 1.00 4.24 -11.57
N ARG A 33 0.45 5.16 -10.77
CA ARG A 33 0.51 6.62 -10.97
C ARG A 33 1.81 7.28 -10.49
N LEU A 34 2.58 6.63 -9.61
CA LEU A 34 3.88 7.18 -9.18
C LEU A 34 4.77 7.43 -10.39
N ALA A 35 5.35 8.62 -10.47
CA ALA A 35 6.35 8.93 -11.46
C ALA A 35 7.68 8.21 -11.15
N PRO A 36 8.54 7.99 -12.15
CA PRO A 36 9.91 7.56 -11.90
C PRO A 36 10.63 8.50 -10.92
N GLY A 37 11.36 7.95 -9.95
CA GLY A 37 12.04 8.73 -8.91
C GLY A 37 11.15 9.27 -7.80
N GLU A 38 9.84 9.06 -7.85
CA GLU A 38 8.90 9.48 -6.80
C GLU A 38 8.94 8.55 -5.58
N VAL A 39 8.85 9.14 -4.39
CA VAL A 39 8.80 8.44 -3.11
C VAL A 39 7.41 7.87 -2.87
N ALA A 40 7.31 6.59 -2.51
CA ALA A 40 6.06 6.04 -1.99
C ALA A 40 5.93 6.39 -0.50
N VAL A 41 5.07 7.36 -0.20
CA VAL A 41 4.89 7.89 1.16
C VAL A 41 4.05 6.92 1.99
N ARG A 42 4.60 6.47 3.12
CA ARG A 42 3.96 5.46 3.99
C ARG A 42 2.58 5.89 4.47
N THR A 43 2.42 7.13 4.91
CA THR A 43 1.13 7.63 5.41
C THR A 43 0.08 7.72 4.31
N ARG A 44 0.47 7.94 3.04
CA ARG A 44 -0.46 7.89 1.91
C ARG A 44 -0.95 6.47 1.65
N LEU A 45 -0.08 5.47 1.77
CA LEU A 45 -0.49 4.06 1.70
C LEU A 45 -1.50 3.73 2.81
N GLY A 46 -1.26 4.19 4.03
CA GLY A 46 -2.20 4.05 5.13
C GLY A 46 -3.55 4.74 4.88
N ALA A 47 -3.53 5.96 4.34
CA ALA A 47 -4.76 6.69 3.98
C ALA A 47 -5.61 5.90 2.97
N LEU A 48 -5.00 5.34 1.93
CA LEU A 48 -5.70 4.51 0.93
C LEU A 48 -6.36 3.27 1.56
N ILE A 49 -5.77 2.71 2.62
CA ILE A 49 -6.36 1.58 3.35
C ILE A 49 -7.58 2.05 4.15
N SER A 50 -7.47 3.17 4.88
CA SER A 50 -8.59 3.73 5.65
C SER A 50 -9.73 4.27 4.79
N GLU A 51 -9.48 4.61 3.53
CA GLU A 51 -10.50 5.05 2.57
C GLU A 51 -11.39 3.89 2.07
N VAL A 52 -11.01 2.63 2.32
CA VAL A 52 -11.83 1.47 1.95
C VAL A 52 -13.05 1.37 2.87
N VAL A 53 -14.24 1.53 2.29
CA VAL A 53 -15.51 1.46 3.03
C VAL A 53 -15.67 0.12 3.74
N GLY A 54 -15.85 0.16 5.06
CA GLY A 54 -15.95 -1.02 5.90
C GLY A 54 -14.65 -1.37 6.64
N VAL A 55 -13.53 -0.69 6.35
CA VAL A 55 -12.36 -0.70 7.25
C VAL A 55 -12.64 0.24 8.42
N VAL A 56 -12.56 -0.31 9.64
CA VAL A 56 -12.75 0.44 10.90
C VAL A 56 -11.42 0.90 11.47
N ASP A 57 -10.43 0.03 11.43
CA ASP A 57 -9.06 0.29 11.88
C ASP A 57 -8.07 -0.50 11.02
N TYR A 58 -6.81 -0.05 10.98
CA TYR A 58 -5.76 -0.75 10.27
C TYR A 58 -4.38 -0.57 10.91
N GLN A 59 -3.52 -1.54 10.69
CA GLN A 59 -2.12 -1.48 11.03
C GLN A 59 -1.29 -1.78 9.78
N LEU A 60 -0.53 -0.78 9.32
CA LEU A 60 0.42 -0.95 8.23
C LEU A 60 1.76 -1.44 8.78
N LEU A 61 1.99 -2.75 8.65
CA LEU A 61 3.17 -3.47 9.14
C LEU A 61 4.37 -3.31 8.19
N ALA A 62 4.10 -3.28 6.88
CA ALA A 62 5.09 -3.00 5.85
C ALA A 62 4.48 -2.14 4.74
N PRO A 63 5.21 -1.12 4.24
CA PRO A 63 6.55 -0.71 4.67
C PRO A 63 6.53 0.07 6.01
N LYS A 64 7.59 -0.08 6.82
CA LYS A 64 7.74 0.60 8.13
C LYS A 64 8.07 2.10 8.01
N ILE A 65 8.65 2.49 6.88
CA ILE A 65 9.04 3.88 6.54
C ILE A 65 8.66 4.16 5.08
N ASN A 66 8.85 5.41 4.64
CA ASN A 66 8.69 5.75 3.22
C ASN A 66 9.63 4.90 2.35
N VAL A 67 9.14 4.46 1.19
CA VAL A 67 9.99 3.76 0.21
C VAL A 67 10.59 4.81 -0.71
N VAL A 68 11.90 5.00 -0.63
CA VAL A 68 12.64 6.01 -1.38
C VAL A 68 13.35 5.33 -2.55
N PRO A 69 13.12 5.76 -3.80
CA PRO A 69 13.83 5.20 -4.94
C PRO A 69 15.26 5.73 -5.02
N VAL A 70 16.18 4.93 -5.57
CA VAL A 70 17.51 5.44 -5.93
C VAL A 70 17.38 6.31 -7.18
N VAL A 71 17.79 7.57 -7.06
CA VAL A 71 17.86 8.54 -8.17
C VAL A 71 19.27 9.08 -8.25
N ASN A 72 19.94 8.87 -9.39
CA ASN A 72 21.28 9.38 -9.68
C ASN A 72 21.46 9.59 -11.20
N LYS A 73 22.65 10.04 -11.63
CA LYS A 73 22.94 10.35 -13.05
C LYS A 73 22.75 9.18 -14.01
N GLN A 74 22.74 7.94 -13.52
CA GLN A 74 22.67 6.71 -14.32
C GLN A 74 21.36 5.93 -14.10
N THR A 75 20.57 6.28 -13.08
CA THR A 75 19.41 5.48 -12.67
C THR A 75 18.33 6.37 -12.08
N MET A 76 17.12 6.19 -12.59
CA MET A 76 15.91 6.72 -11.99
C MET A 76 14.99 5.55 -11.65
N GLN A 77 15.09 5.05 -10.41
CA GLN A 77 14.32 3.88 -10.04
C GLN A 77 12.82 4.19 -9.96
N TRP A 78 12.03 3.24 -10.45
CA TRP A 78 10.58 3.30 -10.39
C TRP A 78 10.06 2.32 -9.34
N ILE A 79 9.30 2.81 -8.35
CA ILE A 79 8.66 1.97 -7.36
C ILE A 79 7.35 1.42 -7.93
N ARG A 80 7.18 0.10 -7.86
CA ARG A 80 5.95 -0.59 -8.27
C ARG A 80 5.40 -1.42 -7.12
N ALA A 81 4.10 -1.64 -7.11
CA ALA A 81 3.46 -2.55 -6.17
C ALA A 81 4.10 -3.95 -6.28
N GLY A 82 4.52 -4.46 -5.13
CA GLY A 82 4.94 -5.84 -4.92
C GLY A 82 3.78 -6.71 -4.46
N ARG A 83 4.04 -7.62 -3.53
CA ARG A 83 3.02 -8.44 -2.89
C ARG A 83 2.21 -7.59 -1.92
N ILE A 84 0.88 -7.70 -2.01
CA ILE A 84 -0.06 -7.06 -1.07
C ILE A 84 -0.70 -8.16 -0.22
N THR A 85 -0.39 -8.13 1.08
CA THR A 85 -0.92 -9.05 2.09
C THR A 85 -1.87 -8.28 2.99
N VAL A 86 -3.09 -8.78 3.12
CA VAL A 86 -4.13 -8.23 4.00
C VAL A 86 -4.61 -9.34 4.90
N GLU A 87 -4.53 -9.10 6.20
CA GLU A 87 -4.90 -10.03 7.26
C GLU A 87 -5.92 -9.37 8.19
N LYS A 88 -6.65 -10.16 8.97
CA LYS A 88 -7.47 -9.59 10.05
C LYS A 88 -6.56 -9.09 11.17
N MET A 89 -6.95 -7.99 11.78
CA MET A 89 -6.43 -7.63 13.09
C MET A 89 -6.77 -8.71 14.13
N PRO A 90 -5.87 -8.97 15.09
CA PRO A 90 -6.10 -9.91 16.18
C PRO A 90 -7.22 -9.47 17.12
#